data_AF-A0A937A2B0-F1
#
_entry.id   AF-A0A937A2B0-F1
#
_cell.length_a   1.000
_cell.length_b   1.000
_cell.length_c   1.000
_cell.angle_alpha   90.00
_cell.angle_beta   90.00
_cell.angle_gamma   90.00
#
_symmetry.space_group_name_H-M   'P 1'
#
loop_
_entity.id
_entity.type
_entity.pdbx_description
1 polymer ?
#
loop_
_entity_poly.entity_id
_entity_poly.type
_entity_poly.pdbx_seq_one_letter_code
_entity_poly.pdbx_strand_id
1 'polypeptide(L)'
;MNILYCKISLLACMLFLNSTTNLYSFHNNKDGIISIYINHISDIFYSKFDQKHLTFSQVNKYGDDYIDRLTGEVLGRDRAGTTNLRVIDKREWDFVIEEKGGPKSKEGVKELHKNSYIIVFDENQIQKEIQLLGEDTALEGLEHQLYIVLDVNSGQVFAKRELSPNRIFKTQSIIETYKIGKTGAPRVAEGLMLLAEVHGHPKTLNFYEINIEAASEIDKEVARDLNINIFVVDAFDTKIDSNFPRAIHKVNKMGHLETWVGQTIGGDNNNTFNFTAYLSSTLKESKKRKENI
;
A
#
# COMPACT_ATOMS: atom_id res chain seq x y z
N MET A 1 -22.28 -63.19 -8.97
CA MET A 1 -22.71 -61.96 -9.66
C MET A 1 -23.58 -61.18 -8.69
N ASN A 2 -23.02 -60.18 -8.00
CA ASN A 2 -23.74 -59.23 -7.14
C ASN A 2 -22.84 -57.99 -6.98
N ILE A 3 -23.29 -56.87 -7.52
CA ILE A 3 -22.63 -55.57 -7.46
C ILE A 3 -23.15 -54.86 -6.21
N LEU A 4 -22.24 -54.52 -5.29
CA LEU A 4 -22.54 -53.79 -4.06
C LEU A 4 -22.60 -52.29 -4.40
N TYR A 5 -23.80 -51.70 -4.27
CA TYR A 5 -24.03 -50.26 -4.36
C TYR A 5 -23.39 -49.55 -3.16
N CYS A 6 -22.39 -48.69 -3.40
CA CYS A 6 -21.93 -47.71 -2.41
C CYS A 6 -22.68 -46.39 -2.64
N LYS A 7 -23.66 -46.12 -1.77
CA LYS A 7 -24.26 -44.78 -1.61
C LYS A 7 -23.23 -43.87 -0.94
N ILE A 8 -22.54 -43.04 -1.72
CA ILE A 8 -21.90 -41.82 -1.22
C ILE A 8 -22.76 -40.64 -1.69
N SER A 9 -23.26 -39.92 -0.70
CA SER A 9 -24.28 -38.88 -0.81
C SER A 9 -23.85 -37.73 -1.74
N LEU A 10 -24.72 -37.39 -2.69
CA LEU A 10 -24.74 -36.11 -3.40
C LEU A 10 -24.94 -34.99 -2.38
N LEU A 11 -23.87 -34.39 -1.87
CA LEU A 11 -23.94 -33.12 -1.14
C LEU A 11 -22.64 -32.31 -1.31
N ALA A 12 -22.28 -32.04 -2.56
CA ALA A 12 -21.25 -31.07 -2.90
C ALA A 12 -21.55 -30.42 -4.26
N CYS A 13 -22.76 -29.89 -4.41
CA CYS A 13 -23.09 -28.89 -5.42
C CYS A 13 -23.54 -27.62 -4.69
N MET A 14 -22.59 -26.83 -4.20
CA MET A 14 -22.81 -25.40 -3.97
C MET A 14 -21.87 -24.65 -4.90
N LEU A 15 -22.48 -24.13 -5.98
CA LEU A 15 -21.94 -23.15 -6.89
C LEU A 15 -21.56 -21.88 -6.11
N PHE A 16 -20.28 -21.51 -6.13
CA PHE A 16 -19.89 -20.11 -5.95
C PHE A 16 -19.84 -19.46 -7.33
N LEU A 17 -20.87 -18.70 -7.66
CA LEU A 17 -20.84 -17.73 -8.76
C LEU A 17 -20.38 -16.40 -8.20
N ASN A 18 -19.16 -15.97 -8.55
CA ASN A 18 -18.78 -14.56 -8.55
C ASN A 18 -17.81 -14.26 -9.71
N SER A 19 -18.34 -13.52 -10.68
CA SER A 19 -17.81 -12.68 -11.77
C SER A 19 -16.36 -12.73 -12.31
N THR A 20 -15.65 -13.86 -12.27
CA THR A 20 -14.65 -14.19 -13.31
C THR A 20 -14.69 -15.70 -13.54
N THR A 21 -15.24 -16.13 -14.68
CA THR A 21 -15.55 -17.54 -14.96
C THR A 21 -14.31 -18.40 -15.11
N ASN A 22 -13.83 -18.96 -14.01
CA ASN A 22 -13.03 -20.18 -14.04
C ASN A 22 -13.98 -21.39 -13.99
N LEU A 23 -14.08 -22.11 -15.10
CA LEU A 23 -14.79 -23.39 -15.14
C LEU A 23 -13.89 -24.48 -14.56
N TYR A 24 -14.23 -24.97 -13.38
CA TYR A 24 -13.59 -26.14 -12.79
C TYR A 24 -14.40 -27.37 -13.19
N SER A 25 -13.76 -28.33 -13.87
CA SER A 25 -14.33 -29.67 -14.04
C SER A 25 -13.64 -30.63 -13.07
N PHE A 26 -14.46 -31.39 -12.35
CA PHE A 26 -13.99 -32.45 -11.46
C PHE A 26 -14.27 -33.78 -12.15
N HIS A 27 -13.23 -34.58 -12.36
CA HIS A 27 -13.38 -35.95 -12.83
C HIS A 27 -12.90 -36.89 -11.74
N ASN A 28 -13.77 -37.84 -11.38
CA ASN A 28 -13.46 -38.87 -10.41
C ASN A 28 -13.07 -40.14 -11.18
N ASN A 29 -11.80 -40.51 -11.10
CA ASN A 29 -11.30 -41.69 -11.78
C ASN A 29 -11.49 -42.91 -10.86
N LYS A 30 -11.57 -44.12 -11.42
CA LYS A 30 -11.84 -45.36 -10.67
C LYS A 30 -10.82 -45.66 -9.54
N ASP A 31 -9.72 -44.93 -9.49
CA ASP A 31 -8.64 -45.05 -8.50
C ASP A 31 -8.67 -43.99 -7.38
N GLY A 32 -9.74 -43.17 -7.28
CA GLY A 32 -9.90 -42.17 -6.20
C GLY A 32 -9.07 -40.90 -6.34
N ILE A 33 -8.47 -40.67 -7.53
CA ILE A 33 -7.77 -39.43 -7.85
C ILE A 33 -8.78 -38.40 -8.37
N ILE A 34 -8.82 -37.23 -7.73
CA ILE A 34 -9.56 -36.07 -8.21
C ILE A 34 -8.61 -35.25 -9.08
N SER A 35 -8.86 -35.23 -10.39
CA SER A 35 -8.17 -34.32 -11.30
C SER A 35 -8.94 -33.00 -11.39
N ILE A 36 -8.27 -31.89 -11.12
CA ILE A 36 -8.81 -30.54 -11.29
C ILE A 36 -8.19 -29.95 -12.55
N TYR A 37 -9.01 -29.68 -13.56
CA TYR A 37 -8.58 -28.98 -14.76
C TYR A 37 -8.86 -27.49 -14.60
N ILE A 38 -7.81 -26.66 -14.73
CA ILE A 38 -7.90 -25.20 -14.76
C ILE A 38 -7.53 -24.78 -16.18
N ASN A 39 -8.51 -24.30 -16.95
CA ASN A 39 -8.25 -23.78 -18.28
C ASN A 39 -7.81 -22.32 -18.18
N HIS A 40 -6.50 -22.07 -18.11
CA HIS A 40 -5.87 -20.89 -18.70
C HIS A 40 -4.39 -21.20 -19.05
N ILE A 41 -3.93 -20.51 -20.09
CA ILE A 41 -2.74 -20.74 -20.92
C ILE A 41 -1.45 -21.06 -20.12
N SER A 42 -0.80 -22.16 -20.54
CA SER A 42 0.56 -22.65 -20.22
C SER A 42 0.98 -22.70 -18.76
N ASP A 43 0.69 -23.82 -18.09
CA ASP A 43 1.68 -24.66 -17.38
C ASP A 43 0.97 -25.88 -16.76
N ILE A 44 1.27 -27.08 -17.28
CA ILE A 44 0.68 -28.33 -16.78
C ILE A 44 1.53 -28.84 -15.61
N PHE A 45 1.09 -28.60 -14.38
CA PHE A 45 1.62 -29.26 -13.19
C PHE A 45 0.88 -30.59 -12.94
N TYR A 46 1.56 -31.72 -13.17
CA TYR A 46 1.12 -33.01 -12.66
C TYR A 46 1.63 -33.19 -11.23
N SER A 47 0.77 -33.03 -10.23
CA SER A 47 1.06 -33.50 -8.87
C SER A 47 0.08 -34.59 -8.47
N LYS A 48 0.60 -35.79 -8.15
CA LYS A 48 -0.14 -36.84 -7.45
C LYS A 48 -0.60 -36.27 -6.09
N PHE A 49 -1.90 -36.04 -5.93
CA PHE A 49 -2.48 -35.66 -4.65
C PHE A 49 -2.58 -36.90 -3.76
N ASP A 50 -1.61 -37.07 -2.86
CA ASP A 50 -1.75 -37.95 -1.71
C ASP A 50 -2.52 -37.19 -0.62
N GLN A 51 -3.74 -37.62 -0.31
CA GLN A 51 -4.64 -36.96 0.66
C GLN A 51 -4.10 -36.94 2.10
N LYS A 52 -2.95 -37.57 2.38
CA LYS A 52 -2.38 -37.67 3.74
C LYS A 52 -1.49 -36.52 4.20
N HIS A 53 -1.13 -35.56 3.35
CA HIS A 53 -0.17 -34.50 3.71
C HIS A 53 -0.54 -33.08 3.26
N LEU A 54 -1.82 -32.69 3.34
CA LEU A 54 -2.13 -31.26 3.50
C LEU A 54 -1.75 -30.86 4.93
N THR A 55 -0.46 -30.57 5.13
CA THR A 55 0.00 -29.92 6.34
C THR A 55 -0.71 -28.56 6.45
N PHE A 56 -1.13 -28.22 7.67
CA PHE A 56 -1.89 -27.02 8.03
C PHE A 56 -1.20 -25.67 7.66
N SER A 57 -0.06 -25.70 6.96
CA SER A 57 0.79 -24.54 6.67
C SER A 57 0.26 -23.67 5.52
N GLN A 58 -0.59 -24.19 4.63
CA GLN A 58 -1.15 -23.40 3.51
C GLN A 58 -2.39 -22.56 3.88
N VAL A 59 -3.00 -22.79 5.05
CA VAL A 59 -4.23 -22.09 5.49
C VAL A 59 -3.95 -20.70 6.07
N ASN A 60 -2.69 -20.33 6.32
CA ASN A 60 -2.32 -19.01 6.85
C ASN A 60 -1.98 -17.95 5.77
N LYS A 61 -2.25 -18.21 4.48
CA LYS A 61 -1.90 -17.24 3.42
C LYS A 61 -2.85 -16.03 3.36
N TYR A 62 -4.10 -16.20 3.82
CA TYR A 62 -5.15 -15.18 3.77
C TYR A 62 -5.46 -14.64 5.18
N GLY A 63 -5.69 -13.34 5.26
CA GLY A 63 -5.94 -12.59 6.49
C GLY A 63 -5.70 -11.10 6.25
N ASP A 64 -6.50 -10.26 6.90
CA ASP A 64 -6.33 -8.81 6.86
C ASP A 64 -5.22 -8.40 7.85
N ASP A 65 -4.35 -7.49 7.42
CA ASP A 65 -3.32 -6.88 8.25
C ASP A 65 -3.87 -5.62 8.93
N TYR A 66 -3.49 -5.38 10.19
CA TYR A 66 -3.98 -4.26 10.99
C TYR A 66 -2.83 -3.36 11.40
N ILE A 67 -2.99 -2.05 11.21
CA ILE A 67 -2.11 -1.01 11.74
C ILE A 67 -2.83 -0.20 12.82
N ASP A 68 -2.08 0.24 13.81
CA ASP A 68 -2.58 1.16 14.84
C ASP A 68 -2.83 2.54 14.24
N ARG A 69 -4.03 3.07 14.48
CA ARG A 69 -4.44 4.41 14.07
C ARG A 69 -3.53 5.50 14.61
N LEU A 70 -2.90 5.33 15.77
CA LEU A 70 -2.07 6.37 16.41
C LEU A 70 -0.65 6.35 15.85
N THR A 71 0.00 5.18 15.89
CA THR A 71 1.43 5.01 15.59
C THR A 71 1.71 4.57 14.16
N GLY A 72 0.73 4.01 13.45
CA GLY A 72 0.92 3.38 12.14
C GLY A 72 1.66 2.04 12.18
N GLU A 73 1.99 1.53 13.37
CA GLU A 73 2.67 0.24 13.53
C GLU A 73 1.71 -0.92 13.26
N VAL A 74 2.21 -1.99 12.63
CA VAL A 74 1.44 -3.22 12.43
C VAL A 74 1.20 -3.93 13.77
N LEU A 75 -0.08 -4.15 14.08
CA LEU A 75 -0.54 -4.86 15.26
C LEU A 75 -0.56 -6.38 15.01
N GLY A 76 -1.07 -6.81 13.86
CA GLY A 76 -1.17 -8.23 13.53
C GLY A 76 -2.00 -8.52 12.31
N ARG A 77 -2.27 -9.82 12.14
CA ARG A 77 -3.07 -10.36 11.04
C ARG A 77 -4.16 -11.27 11.59
N ASP A 78 -5.35 -11.18 11.02
CA ASP A 78 -6.47 -12.05 11.36
C ASP A 78 -6.49 -13.34 10.50
N ARG A 79 -7.62 -14.05 10.47
CA ARG A 79 -7.87 -15.22 9.59
C ARG A 79 -9.01 -15.00 8.60
N ALA A 80 -9.28 -13.76 8.23
CA ALA A 80 -10.26 -13.47 7.19
C ALA A 80 -9.85 -14.12 5.85
N GLY A 81 -10.84 -14.41 5.00
CA GLY A 81 -10.60 -14.91 3.64
C GLY A 81 -10.11 -13.84 2.65
N THR A 82 -9.74 -12.67 3.15
CA THR A 82 -9.31 -11.48 2.40
C THR A 82 -7.84 -11.16 2.67
N THR A 83 -7.29 -10.12 2.05
CA THR A 83 -5.88 -9.68 2.20
C THR A 83 -5.76 -8.17 2.37
N ASN A 84 -6.80 -7.56 2.94
CA ASN A 84 -6.90 -6.12 3.11
C ASN A 84 -5.86 -5.62 4.12
N LEU A 85 -5.53 -4.34 4.01
CA LEU A 85 -4.89 -3.60 5.08
C LEU A 85 -5.97 -2.80 5.81
N ARG A 86 -5.93 -2.75 7.14
CA ARG A 86 -6.93 -2.09 7.98
C ARG A 86 -6.27 -1.19 9.00
N VAL A 87 -6.96 -0.11 9.37
CA VAL A 87 -6.57 0.79 10.47
C VAL A 87 -7.55 0.66 11.63
N ILE A 88 -7.04 0.58 12.87
CA ILE A 88 -7.82 0.35 14.08
C ILE A 88 -7.20 1.05 15.31
N ASP A 89 -7.99 1.41 16.32
CA ASP A 89 -7.46 1.85 17.62
C ASP A 89 -6.81 0.66 18.36
N LYS A 90 -5.57 0.83 18.84
CA LYS A 90 -4.88 -0.22 19.58
C LYS A 90 -5.70 -0.77 20.76
N ARG A 91 -6.52 0.05 21.42
CA ARG A 91 -7.39 -0.43 22.52
C ARG A 91 -8.46 -1.40 22.03
N GLU A 92 -9.04 -1.16 20.86
CA GLU A 92 -10.01 -2.07 20.24
C GLU A 92 -9.34 -3.38 19.80
N TRP A 93 -8.12 -3.29 19.28
CA TRP A 93 -7.31 -4.48 19.00
C TRP A 93 -7.07 -5.30 20.27
N ASP A 94 -6.56 -4.67 21.33
CA ASP A 94 -6.22 -5.34 22.60
C ASP A 94 -7.48 -5.96 23.25
N PHE A 95 -8.63 -5.27 23.20
CA PHE A 95 -9.92 -5.83 23.63
C PHE A 95 -10.29 -7.12 22.88
N VAL A 96 -10.05 -7.20 21.56
CA VAL A 96 -10.29 -8.44 20.81
C VAL A 96 -9.33 -9.56 21.24
N ILE A 97 -8.08 -9.23 21.53
CA ILE A 97 -7.09 -10.20 22.02
C ILE A 97 -7.58 -10.85 23.32
N GLU A 98 -8.05 -10.02 24.26
CA GLU A 98 -8.41 -10.44 25.61
C GLU A 98 -9.81 -11.09 25.68
N GLU A 99 -10.81 -10.46 25.06
CA GLU A 99 -12.22 -10.74 25.35
C GLU A 99 -12.94 -11.52 24.24
N LYS A 100 -12.36 -11.60 23.04
CA LYS A 100 -13.00 -12.23 21.87
C LYS A 100 -12.26 -13.47 21.36
N GLY A 101 -11.34 -14.02 22.15
CA GLY A 101 -10.57 -15.21 21.79
C GLY A 101 -9.49 -14.96 20.74
N GLY A 102 -9.08 -13.70 20.56
CA GLY A 102 -7.98 -13.31 19.70
C GLY A 102 -8.33 -13.10 18.22
N PRO A 103 -7.36 -12.67 17.41
CA PRO A 103 -7.58 -12.24 16.03
C PRO A 103 -7.82 -13.42 15.07
N LYS A 104 -7.74 -14.65 15.60
CA LYS A 104 -7.88 -15.89 14.84
C LYS A 104 -9.22 -16.60 15.10
N SER A 105 -10.00 -16.15 16.08
CA SER A 105 -11.34 -16.67 16.35
C SER A 105 -12.36 -16.03 15.38
N LYS A 106 -13.53 -16.66 15.19
CA LYS A 106 -14.57 -16.11 14.33
C LYS A 106 -15.14 -14.81 14.90
N GLU A 107 -15.35 -14.80 16.21
CA GLU A 107 -15.86 -13.66 16.97
C GLU A 107 -14.86 -12.50 16.95
N GLY A 108 -13.57 -12.78 17.10
CA GLY A 108 -12.51 -11.79 17.03
C GLY A 108 -12.37 -11.18 15.65
N VAL A 109 -12.38 -11.98 14.57
CA VAL A 109 -12.38 -11.47 13.19
C VAL A 109 -13.59 -10.53 12.96
N LYS A 110 -14.78 -10.94 13.40
CA LYS A 110 -15.99 -10.12 13.27
C LYS A 110 -15.86 -8.78 14.01
N GLU A 111 -15.36 -8.78 15.23
CA GLU A 111 -15.22 -7.56 16.02
C GLU A 111 -14.12 -6.65 15.45
N LEU A 112 -12.99 -7.20 14.99
CA LEU A 112 -11.95 -6.45 14.30
C LEU A 112 -12.48 -5.77 13.04
N HIS A 113 -13.25 -6.49 12.22
CA HIS A 113 -13.81 -5.93 10.98
C HIS A 113 -14.81 -4.82 11.24
N LYS A 114 -15.55 -4.90 12.36
CA LYS A 114 -16.53 -3.91 12.78
C LYS A 114 -15.88 -2.62 13.30
N ASN A 115 -14.77 -2.72 14.02
CA ASN A 115 -14.11 -1.58 14.67
C ASN A 115 -12.89 -1.04 13.90
N SER A 116 -12.74 -1.44 12.63
CA SER A 116 -11.63 -1.00 11.77
C SER A 116 -12.13 -0.49 10.42
N TYR A 117 -11.28 0.27 9.74
CA TYR A 117 -11.52 0.72 8.37
C TYR A 117 -10.56 0.01 7.42
N ILE A 118 -11.06 -0.45 6.27
CA ILE A 118 -10.21 -0.92 5.18
C ILE A 118 -9.46 0.28 4.61
N ILE A 119 -8.15 0.14 4.45
CA ILE A 119 -7.32 1.16 3.83
C ILE A 119 -7.48 1.08 2.31
N VAL A 120 -7.95 2.18 1.72
CA VAL A 120 -8.19 2.31 0.28
C VAL A 120 -7.40 3.50 -0.24
N PHE A 121 -6.62 3.27 -1.29
CA PHE A 121 -5.81 4.30 -1.93
C PHE A 121 -6.54 4.86 -3.15
N ASP A 122 -6.63 6.19 -3.23
CA ASP A 122 -7.05 6.88 -4.44
C ASP A 122 -5.82 7.18 -5.32
N GLU A 123 -5.29 6.12 -5.95
CA GLU A 123 -4.12 6.24 -6.83
C GLU A 123 -4.34 7.29 -7.92
N ASN A 124 -5.53 7.36 -8.49
CA ASN A 124 -5.84 8.29 -9.56
C ASN A 124 -5.75 9.75 -9.08
N GLN A 125 -6.29 10.04 -7.90
CA GLN A 125 -6.19 11.39 -7.33
C GLN A 125 -4.74 11.72 -6.95
N ILE A 126 -4.00 10.77 -6.36
CA ILE A 126 -2.58 10.95 -6.02
C ILE A 126 -1.76 11.29 -7.27
N GLN A 127 -1.90 10.50 -8.33
CA GLN A 127 -1.18 10.71 -9.59
C GLN A 127 -1.48 12.09 -10.21
N LYS A 128 -2.76 12.47 -10.23
CA LYS A 128 -3.18 13.77 -10.77
C LYS A 128 -2.58 14.93 -9.98
N GLU A 129 -2.62 14.87 -8.66
CA GLU A 129 -2.08 15.94 -7.83
C GLU A 129 -0.56 16.07 -7.95
N ILE A 130 0.17 14.95 -8.09
CA ILE A 130 1.63 14.97 -8.26
C ILE A 130 2.02 15.48 -9.66
N GLN A 131 1.25 15.11 -10.70
CA GLN A 131 1.42 15.67 -12.04
C GLN A 131 1.24 17.19 -12.02
N LEU A 132 0.12 17.66 -11.43
CA LEU A 132 -0.14 19.09 -11.27
C LEU A 132 0.97 19.76 -10.46
N LEU A 133 1.52 19.11 -9.43
CA LEU A 133 2.60 19.67 -8.61
C LEU A 133 3.86 19.93 -9.44
N GLY A 134 4.24 19.01 -10.31
CA GLY A 134 5.36 19.21 -11.20
C GLY A 134 5.07 20.30 -12.25
N GLU A 135 3.84 20.41 -12.73
CA GLU A 135 3.41 21.48 -13.65
C GLU A 135 3.47 22.87 -12.99
N ASP A 136 2.90 23.01 -11.79
CA ASP A 136 2.94 24.24 -11.00
C ASP A 136 4.40 24.65 -10.71
N THR A 137 5.22 23.70 -10.28
CA THR A 137 6.66 23.92 -10.00
C THR A 137 7.41 24.40 -11.22
N ALA A 138 7.16 23.81 -12.40
CA ALA A 138 7.79 24.22 -13.64
C ALA A 138 7.31 25.60 -14.12
N LEU A 139 6.02 25.89 -13.96
CA LEU A 139 5.40 27.13 -14.42
C LEU A 139 5.80 28.32 -13.55
N GLU A 140 5.76 28.15 -12.23
CA GLU A 140 6.03 29.22 -11.26
C GLU A 140 7.52 29.38 -10.98
N GLY A 141 8.32 28.34 -11.24
CA GLY A 141 9.76 28.34 -10.91
C GLY A 141 10.01 28.33 -9.39
N LEU A 142 9.07 27.74 -8.65
CA LEU A 142 9.07 27.65 -7.19
C LEU A 142 8.83 26.21 -6.76
N GLU A 143 9.32 25.82 -5.60
CA GLU A 143 9.11 24.48 -5.05
C GLU A 143 7.70 24.37 -4.46
N HIS A 144 6.86 23.50 -5.05
CA HIS A 144 5.55 23.13 -4.49
C HIS A 144 5.65 21.84 -3.72
N GLN A 145 4.80 21.70 -2.70
CA GLN A 145 4.73 20.55 -1.81
C GLN A 145 3.33 19.91 -1.81
N LEU A 146 3.32 18.61 -1.55
CA LEU A 146 2.15 17.76 -1.46
C LEU A 146 2.42 16.66 -0.42
N TYR A 147 1.36 16.28 0.29
CA TYR A 147 1.41 15.20 1.27
C TYR A 147 0.53 14.05 0.82
N ILE A 148 1.04 12.82 0.91
CA ILE A 148 0.21 11.62 0.81
C ILE A 148 -0.15 11.21 2.23
N VAL A 149 -1.44 11.23 2.53
CA VAL A 149 -1.96 11.06 3.90
C VAL A 149 -2.95 9.91 3.98
N LEU A 150 -2.97 9.23 5.13
CA LEU A 150 -4.04 8.33 5.54
C LEU A 150 -4.97 9.07 6.49
N ASP A 151 -6.23 9.22 6.13
CA ASP A 151 -7.28 9.55 7.09
C ASP A 151 -7.60 8.31 7.93
N VAL A 152 -7.11 8.30 9.17
CA VAL A 152 -7.26 7.15 10.06
C VAL A 152 -8.68 6.92 10.57
N ASN A 153 -9.60 7.86 10.30
CA ASN A 153 -11.01 7.76 10.69
C ASN A 153 -11.90 7.22 9.55
N SER A 154 -11.38 7.13 8.33
CA SER A 154 -12.10 6.61 7.17
C SER A 154 -11.37 5.49 6.42
N GLY A 155 -10.05 5.37 6.62
CA GLY A 155 -9.20 4.45 5.86
C GLY A 155 -8.78 4.97 4.49
N GLN A 156 -9.15 6.19 4.10
CA GLN A 156 -8.81 6.71 2.78
C GLN A 156 -7.38 7.25 2.74
N VAL A 157 -6.65 6.89 1.68
CA VAL A 157 -5.32 7.45 1.36
C VAL A 157 -5.43 8.30 0.11
N PHE A 158 -5.02 9.57 0.22
CA PHE A 158 -5.12 10.56 -0.85
C PHE A 158 -3.99 11.59 -0.75
N ALA A 159 -3.81 12.36 -1.80
CA ALA A 159 -2.88 13.48 -1.87
C ALA A 159 -3.54 14.79 -1.42
N LYS A 160 -2.83 15.58 -0.61
CA LYS A 160 -3.25 16.90 -0.14
C LYS A 160 -2.15 17.91 -0.43
N ARG A 161 -2.46 18.96 -1.20
CA ARG A 161 -1.55 20.09 -1.42
C ARG A 161 -1.30 20.87 -0.14
N GLU A 162 -0.08 21.35 0.02
CA GLU A 162 0.22 22.37 1.02
C GLU A 162 -0.31 23.72 0.50
N LEU A 163 -1.28 24.29 1.21
CA LEU A 163 -2.00 25.50 0.79
C LEU A 163 -1.45 26.78 1.41
N SER A 164 -0.42 26.71 2.25
CA SER A 164 0.13 27.91 2.89
C SER A 164 0.94 28.76 1.89
N PRO A 165 0.42 29.94 1.47
CA PRO A 165 1.11 30.81 0.51
C PRO A 165 2.42 31.39 1.07
N ASN A 166 2.62 31.34 2.38
CA ASN A 166 3.81 31.88 3.06
C ASN A 166 4.99 30.89 3.11
N ARG A 167 4.90 29.71 2.48
CA ARG A 167 5.89 28.62 2.57
C ARG A 167 6.41 28.13 1.22
N ILE A 168 6.19 28.92 0.18
CA ILE A 168 6.77 28.68 -1.13
C ILE A 168 8.20 29.22 -1.09
N PHE A 169 9.16 28.39 -0.69
CA PHE A 169 10.57 28.75 -0.73
C PHE A 169 11.14 28.42 -2.11
N LYS A 170 12.19 29.14 -2.51
CA LYS A 170 12.86 28.86 -3.79
C LYS A 170 13.64 27.54 -3.80
N THR A 171 13.99 27.00 -2.63
CA THR A 171 15.00 25.93 -2.52
C THR A 171 14.86 25.02 -1.29
N GLN A 172 13.77 25.10 -0.51
CA GLN A 172 13.64 24.31 0.73
C GLN A 172 12.18 23.93 1.03
N SER A 173 11.94 22.65 1.28
CA SER A 173 10.68 22.21 1.86
C SER A 173 10.66 22.46 3.37
N ILE A 174 9.55 22.99 3.87
CA ILE A 174 9.27 23.04 5.32
C ILE A 174 7.95 22.35 5.54
N ILE A 175 8.01 21.13 6.07
CA ILE A 175 6.82 20.40 6.48
C ILE A 175 6.46 20.79 7.91
N GLU A 176 5.23 21.23 8.10
CA GLU A 176 4.65 21.29 9.43
C GLU A 176 3.96 19.98 9.78
N THR A 177 4.56 19.29 10.74
CA THR A 177 3.95 18.12 11.33
C THR A 177 3.83 18.28 12.83
N TYR A 178 2.87 17.56 13.39
CA TYR A 178 2.80 17.32 14.82
C TYR A 178 2.66 15.82 15.08
N LYS A 179 3.00 15.39 16.30
CA LYS A 179 2.80 14.01 16.75
C LYS A 179 1.86 14.00 17.94
N ILE A 180 0.97 13.01 17.98
CA ILE A 180 0.13 12.77 19.16
C ILE A 180 0.94 11.91 20.12
N GLY A 181 1.45 12.51 21.19
CA GLY A 181 2.36 11.85 22.12
C GLY A 181 3.74 11.56 21.54
N LYS A 182 4.57 10.82 22.28
CA LYS A 182 5.98 10.55 21.90
C LYS A 182 6.13 9.52 20.78
N THR A 183 5.17 8.62 20.63
CA THR A 183 5.22 7.49 19.67
C THR A 183 4.29 7.66 18.49
N GLY A 184 3.48 8.73 18.45
CA GLY A 184 2.53 8.97 17.37
C GLY A 184 3.24 9.15 16.03
N ALA A 185 2.62 8.65 14.97
CA ALA A 185 3.03 8.95 13.60
C ALA A 185 2.87 10.46 13.33
N PRO A 186 3.70 11.05 12.44
CA PRO A 186 3.55 12.44 12.04
C PRO A 186 2.16 12.70 11.43
N ARG A 187 1.62 13.90 11.71
CA ARG A 187 0.31 14.37 11.27
C ARG A 187 0.45 15.73 10.62
N VAL A 188 -0.33 15.97 9.56
CA VAL A 188 -0.45 17.29 8.92
C VAL A 188 -1.79 17.98 9.25
N ALA A 189 -2.76 17.23 9.77
CA ALA A 189 -4.01 17.75 10.31
C ALA A 189 -4.63 16.73 11.28
N GLU A 190 -5.74 17.06 11.94
CA GLU A 190 -6.49 16.10 12.74
C GLU A 190 -6.93 14.90 11.89
N GLY A 191 -6.66 13.68 12.37
CA GLY A 191 -6.97 12.44 11.65
C GLY A 191 -6.05 12.11 10.47
N LEU A 192 -5.29 13.07 9.93
CA LEU A 192 -4.47 12.87 8.72
C LEU A 192 -3.04 12.45 9.07
N MET A 193 -2.78 11.14 9.07
CA MET A 193 -1.44 10.56 9.22
C MET A 193 -0.62 10.82 7.96
N LEU A 194 0.57 11.39 8.11
CA LEU A 194 1.50 11.59 7.00
C LEU A 194 2.18 10.26 6.64
N LEU A 195 2.00 9.81 5.41
CA LEU A 195 2.64 8.59 4.89
C LEU A 195 3.90 8.91 4.09
N ALA A 196 3.83 9.98 3.29
CA ALA A 196 4.93 10.48 2.48
C ALA A 196 4.77 11.97 2.17
N GLU A 197 5.88 12.62 1.90
CA GLU A 197 5.94 13.94 1.28
C GLU A 197 6.29 13.79 -0.21
N VAL A 198 5.78 14.69 -1.03
CA VAL A 198 6.18 14.87 -2.42
C VAL A 198 6.44 16.35 -2.65
N HIS A 199 7.58 16.71 -3.23
CA HIS A 199 7.85 18.09 -3.64
C HIS A 199 8.51 18.16 -5.02
N GLY A 200 8.41 19.32 -5.67
CA GLY A 200 8.90 19.54 -7.02
C GLY A 200 10.22 20.31 -7.03
N HIS A 201 11.17 19.92 -7.88
CA HIS A 201 12.44 20.65 -8.05
C HIS A 201 12.35 21.63 -9.21
N PRO A 202 12.26 22.95 -8.95
CA PRO A 202 12.23 23.94 -10.02
C PRO A 202 13.62 24.10 -10.65
N LYS A 203 13.64 24.68 -11.86
CA LYS A 203 14.91 25.04 -12.51
C LYS A 203 15.60 26.16 -11.75
N THR A 204 16.89 25.99 -11.43
CA THR A 204 17.65 27.10 -10.85
C THR A 204 17.82 28.22 -11.88
N LEU A 205 17.61 29.47 -11.43
CA LEU A 205 17.86 30.68 -12.23
C LEU A 205 19.28 31.24 -11.98
N ASN A 206 20.02 30.66 -11.03
CA ASN A 206 21.38 31.06 -10.74
C ASN A 206 22.34 30.39 -11.74
N PHE A 207 23.05 31.19 -12.55
CA PHE A 207 23.99 30.70 -13.55
C PHE A 207 25.19 29.93 -12.98
N TYR A 208 25.44 30.01 -11.66
CA TYR A 208 26.50 29.29 -10.98
C TYR A 208 26.04 27.97 -10.35
N GLU A 209 24.75 27.65 -10.46
CA GLU A 209 24.16 26.42 -9.94
C GLU A 209 23.75 25.50 -11.10
N ILE A 210 23.77 24.20 -10.82
CA ILE A 210 23.24 23.16 -11.71
C ILE A 210 22.13 22.42 -10.98
N ASN A 211 21.05 22.12 -11.69
CA ASN A 211 20.07 21.15 -11.20
C ASN A 211 20.71 19.75 -11.21
N ILE A 212 20.35 18.94 -10.22
CA ILE A 212 20.78 17.54 -10.09
C ILE A 212 19.51 16.69 -10.02
N GLU A 213 19.49 15.58 -10.77
CA GLU A 213 18.38 14.61 -10.81
C GLU A 213 18.37 13.71 -9.55
N ALA A 214 18.19 14.31 -8.39
CA ALA A 214 18.20 13.64 -7.10
C ALA A 214 17.58 14.49 -5.99
N ALA A 215 17.08 13.80 -4.95
CA ALA A 215 16.73 14.46 -3.70
C ALA A 215 17.98 15.02 -2.98
N SER A 216 17.79 16.07 -2.21
CA SER A 216 18.83 16.76 -1.44
C SER A 216 19.24 16.00 -0.17
N GLU A 217 20.32 16.43 0.49
CA GLU A 217 20.69 15.91 1.82
C GLU A 217 19.65 16.28 2.89
N ILE A 218 18.99 17.43 2.74
CA ILE A 218 17.91 17.87 3.64
C ILE A 218 16.76 16.87 3.59
N ASP A 219 16.41 16.39 2.40
CA ASP A 219 15.36 15.36 2.23
C ASP A 219 15.72 14.07 2.96
N LYS A 220 17.00 13.69 2.99
CA LYS A 220 17.47 12.53 3.75
C LYS A 220 17.35 12.71 5.25
N GLU A 221 17.61 13.91 5.75
CA GLU A 221 17.44 14.24 7.16
C GLU A 221 15.96 14.22 7.55
N VAL A 222 15.12 14.92 6.80
CA VAL A 222 13.67 15.00 7.04
C VAL A 222 13.02 13.61 6.96
N ALA A 223 13.37 12.79 5.97
CA ALA A 223 12.85 11.44 5.83
C ALA A 223 13.15 10.56 7.05
N ARG A 224 14.36 10.68 7.63
CA ARG A 224 14.76 9.98 8.85
C ARG A 224 14.03 10.50 10.09
N ASP A 225 14.00 11.82 10.28
CA ASP A 225 13.44 12.45 11.47
C ASP A 225 11.94 12.23 11.59
N LEU A 226 11.24 12.26 10.46
CA LEU A 226 9.81 12.02 10.38
C LEU A 226 9.47 10.53 10.18
N ASN A 227 10.45 9.69 9.83
CA ASN A 227 10.27 8.27 9.52
C ASN A 227 9.21 8.05 8.41
N ILE A 228 9.29 8.87 7.36
CA ILE A 228 8.44 8.83 6.17
C ILE A 228 9.28 8.71 4.89
N ASN A 229 8.65 8.38 3.78
CA ASN A 229 9.31 8.50 2.49
C ASN A 229 9.13 9.92 1.95
N ILE A 230 10.14 10.44 1.26
CA ILE A 230 10.05 11.69 0.52
C ILE A 230 10.22 11.35 -0.95
N PHE A 231 9.34 11.89 -1.79
CA PHE A 231 9.43 11.80 -3.23
C PHE A 231 9.74 13.18 -3.79
N VAL A 232 10.53 13.19 -4.86
CA VAL A 232 10.95 14.40 -5.53
C VAL A 232 10.57 14.29 -6.99
N VAL A 233 9.96 15.34 -7.53
CA VAL A 233 9.55 15.44 -8.93
C VAL A 233 10.43 16.45 -9.65
N ASP A 234 11.18 16.00 -10.65
CA ASP A 234 12.04 16.89 -11.42
C ASP A 234 11.21 17.75 -12.37
N ALA A 235 11.06 19.02 -12.02
CA ALA A 235 10.28 20.00 -12.79
C ALA A 235 11.18 20.95 -13.61
N PHE A 236 12.50 20.82 -13.49
CA PHE A 236 13.48 21.66 -14.19
C PHE A 236 13.77 21.19 -15.63
N ASP A 237 13.50 19.93 -15.94
CA ASP A 237 13.54 19.39 -17.29
C ASP A 237 12.38 20.01 -18.11
N THR A 238 12.80 20.62 -19.21
CA THR A 238 12.07 21.39 -20.19
C THR A 238 10.85 20.70 -20.81
N LYS A 239 9.66 21.16 -20.42
CA LYS A 239 8.54 21.63 -21.27
C LYS A 239 7.42 22.09 -20.34
N ILE A 240 6.95 23.33 -20.51
CA ILE A 240 5.71 23.80 -19.87
C ILE A 240 4.55 23.28 -20.72
N ASP A 241 4.47 21.96 -20.88
CA ASP A 241 3.35 21.31 -21.54
C ASP A 241 2.61 20.51 -20.47
N SER A 242 1.30 20.76 -20.39
CA SER A 242 0.40 19.97 -19.57
C SER A 242 0.50 18.51 -20.01
N ASN A 243 0.61 17.58 -19.05
CA ASN A 243 0.76 16.14 -19.27
C ASN A 243 2.16 15.64 -19.71
N PHE A 244 3.22 16.46 -19.60
CA PHE A 244 4.57 15.91 -19.73
C PHE A 244 4.92 15.07 -18.49
N PRO A 245 5.33 13.79 -18.64
CA PRO A 245 5.75 12.98 -17.51
C PRO A 245 7.04 13.53 -16.92
N ARG A 246 7.14 13.54 -15.59
CA ARG A 246 8.30 14.06 -14.84
C ARG A 246 8.92 12.96 -14.02
N ALA A 247 10.24 12.93 -14.01
CA ALA A 247 11.00 11.94 -13.25
C ALA A 247 10.68 12.03 -11.76
N ILE A 248 10.60 10.86 -11.10
CA ILE A 248 10.40 10.76 -9.67
C ILE A 248 11.65 10.13 -9.04
N HIS A 249 12.18 10.78 -8.02
CA HIS A 249 13.22 10.28 -7.14
C HIS A 249 12.63 10.04 -5.76
N LYS A 250 13.26 9.21 -4.95
CA LYS A 250 12.74 8.82 -3.65
C LYS A 250 13.84 8.77 -2.62
N VAL A 251 13.54 9.27 -1.43
CA VAL A 251 14.30 9.00 -0.22
C VAL A 251 13.42 8.17 0.70
N ASN A 252 13.90 6.99 1.09
CA ASN A 252 13.15 6.16 2.01
C ASN A 252 13.33 6.63 3.48
N LYS A 253 12.56 6.05 4.39
CA LYS A 253 12.57 6.36 5.83
C LYS A 253 13.94 6.26 6.53
N MET A 254 14.91 5.60 5.91
CA MET A 254 16.28 5.49 6.43
C MET A 254 17.22 6.56 5.86
N GLY A 255 16.71 7.45 5.01
CA GLY A 255 17.50 8.46 4.30
C GLY A 255 18.30 7.89 3.11
N HIS A 256 17.93 6.70 2.60
CA HIS A 256 18.55 6.14 1.40
C HIS A 256 17.88 6.73 0.16
N LEU A 257 18.68 7.31 -0.73
CA LEU A 257 18.25 7.87 -2.02
C LEU A 257 18.19 6.79 -3.11
N GLU A 258 17.04 6.72 -3.78
CA GLU A 258 16.83 5.97 -5.01
C GLU A 258 16.46 6.97 -6.12
N THR A 259 17.31 7.10 -7.13
CA THR A 259 17.07 7.98 -8.28
C THR A 259 16.24 7.25 -9.33
N TRP A 260 15.36 7.97 -10.04
CA TRP A 260 14.57 7.43 -11.15
C TRP A 260 13.73 6.20 -10.76
N VAL A 261 12.90 6.33 -9.72
CA VAL A 261 12.01 5.24 -9.29
C VAL A 261 10.80 5.06 -10.21
N GLY A 262 10.54 6.04 -11.07
CA GLY A 262 9.47 6.06 -12.07
C GLY A 262 9.23 7.49 -12.53
N GLN A 263 8.06 7.73 -13.12
CA GLN A 263 7.63 9.07 -13.52
C GLN A 263 6.17 9.33 -13.14
N THR A 264 5.75 10.58 -13.23
CA THR A 264 4.34 10.97 -13.14
C THR A 264 3.54 10.42 -14.33
N ILE A 265 2.21 10.39 -14.20
CA ILE A 265 1.31 9.69 -15.14
C ILE A 265 1.42 10.11 -16.61
N GLY A 266 1.77 11.37 -16.91
CA GLY A 266 2.05 11.83 -18.28
C GLY A 266 0.94 11.54 -19.31
N GLY A 267 1.28 11.63 -20.61
CA GLY A 267 0.35 11.38 -21.70
C GLY A 267 0.21 9.91 -22.14
N ASP A 268 1.20 9.06 -21.83
CA ASP A 268 1.27 7.66 -22.30
C ASP A 268 1.25 6.61 -21.17
N ASN A 269 1.20 7.04 -19.89
CA ASN A 269 1.17 6.20 -18.68
C ASN A 269 2.33 5.20 -18.52
N ASN A 270 3.32 5.20 -19.41
CA ASN A 270 4.46 4.29 -19.33
C ASN A 270 5.31 4.62 -18.10
N ASN A 271 5.88 3.62 -17.41
CA ASN A 271 6.76 3.81 -16.25
C ASN A 271 6.19 4.68 -15.10
N THR A 272 4.87 4.86 -15.04
CA THR A 272 4.22 5.62 -13.96
C THR A 272 4.50 4.95 -12.62
N PHE A 273 5.04 5.70 -11.67
CA PHE A 273 5.33 5.16 -10.33
C PHE A 273 4.03 4.80 -9.61
N ASN A 274 3.88 3.57 -9.11
CA ASN A 274 2.65 3.14 -8.42
C ASN A 274 2.75 3.40 -6.91
N PHE A 275 2.14 4.49 -6.43
CA PHE A 275 2.21 4.89 -5.02
C PHE A 275 1.46 3.92 -4.12
N THR A 276 0.30 3.43 -4.56
CA THR A 276 -0.52 2.46 -3.84
C THR A 276 0.25 1.19 -3.54
N ALA A 277 0.89 0.60 -4.55
CA ALA A 277 1.66 -0.63 -4.38
C ALA A 277 2.82 -0.43 -3.40
N TYR A 278 3.55 0.69 -3.54
CA TYR A 278 4.71 1.00 -2.71
C TYR A 278 4.35 1.35 -1.26
N LEU A 279 3.35 2.20 -1.04
CA LEU A 279 2.96 2.63 0.30
C LEU A 279 2.22 1.51 1.06
N SER A 280 1.39 0.72 0.37
CA SER A 280 0.74 -0.44 0.96
C SER A 280 1.75 -1.50 1.43
N SER A 281 2.80 -1.78 0.65
CA SER A 281 3.86 -2.71 1.08
C SER A 281 4.63 -2.14 2.28
N THR A 282 4.99 -0.86 2.23
CA THR A 282 5.72 -0.18 3.32
C THR A 282 4.94 -0.21 4.65
N LEU A 283 3.62 -0.02 4.61
CA LEU A 283 2.77 -0.09 5.80
C LEU A 283 2.75 -1.50 6.40
N LYS A 284 2.75 -2.55 5.57
CA LYS A 284 2.75 -3.95 6.01
C LYS A 284 4.10 -4.43 6.57
N GLU A 285 5.21 -3.84 6.17
CA GLU A 285 6.56 -4.28 6.54
C GLU A 285 7.01 -3.83 7.94
N SER A 286 6.34 -2.87 8.58
CA SER A 286 6.77 -2.29 9.88
C SER A 286 6.93 -3.32 11.01
N LYS A 287 6.33 -4.52 10.89
CA LYS A 287 6.45 -5.61 11.86
C LYS A 287 7.80 -6.34 11.86
N LYS A 288 8.45 -6.51 10.70
CA LYS A 288 9.59 -7.44 10.57
C LYS A 288 10.90 -6.98 11.23
N ARG A 289 11.01 -5.71 11.60
CA ARG A 289 12.28 -5.15 12.12
C ARG A 289 12.42 -5.20 13.64
N LYS A 290 11.35 -5.41 14.41
CA LYS A 290 11.41 -5.56 15.88
C LYS A 290 11.83 -6.96 16.34
N GLU A 291 11.86 -7.95 15.45
CA GLU A 291 12.25 -9.34 15.79
C GLU A 291 13.73 -9.65 15.50
N ASN A 292 14.51 -8.68 14.97
CA ASN A 292 15.91 -8.87 14.54
C ASN A 292 16.91 -7.88 15.19
N ILE A 293 16.54 -7.25 16.31
CA ILE A 293 17.44 -6.46 17.18
C ILE A 293 17.30 -7.03 18.59
#